data_AF-A0A423VPL0-F1
#
_entry.id   AF-A0A423VPL0-F1
#
_cell.length_a   1.000
_cell.length_b   1.000
_cell.length_c   1.000
_cell.angle_alpha   90.00
_cell.angle_beta   90.00
_cell.angle_gamma   90.00
#
_symmetry.space_group_name_H-M   'P 1'
#
loop_
_entity.id
_entity.type
_entity.pdbx_description
1 polymer ?
#
loop_
_entity_poly.entity_id
_entity_poly.type
_entity_poly.pdbx_seq_one_letter_code
_entity_poly.pdbx_strand_id
1 'polypeptide(L)'
;MTLGSTLMSLGYSDDIWRARQLGKNGWYLPEQFTAEWDYVNYEPYSEGVTDIGAGTGTAGFFSERSNIWAIGLVMRCCITRSQPDRPPYATPVPPKGPQMGTQGYTYGGELRKQFFGGIFGRDLCRLVSQCLMHRPLERPSLARLRQDIAAGVAANPLSPDDKRWVRTTLFGAGNPVPQYPIDPTQAAGKKVTVQF
;
A
#
# COMPACT_ATOMS: atom_id res chain seq x y z
N MET A 1 -31.07 28.18 -11.21
CA MET A 1 -30.85 26.71 -11.24
C MET A 1 -29.52 26.48 -11.94
N THR A 2 -28.54 25.96 -11.21
CA THR A 2 -27.10 26.10 -11.43
C THR A 2 -26.51 25.04 -12.36
N LEU A 3 -26.31 25.39 -13.63
CA LEU A 3 -25.54 24.60 -14.62
C LEU A 3 -24.07 24.30 -14.20
N GLY A 4 -23.54 25.02 -13.21
CA GLY A 4 -22.18 24.82 -12.70
C GLY A 4 -21.98 23.62 -11.78
N SER A 5 -23.06 23.02 -11.26
CA SER A 5 -22.98 21.87 -10.33
C SER A 5 -22.87 20.52 -11.05
N THR A 6 -23.47 20.39 -12.23
CA THR A 6 -23.52 19.13 -12.99
C THR A 6 -22.20 18.83 -13.72
N LEU A 7 -21.47 19.86 -14.17
CA LEU A 7 -20.18 19.68 -14.86
C LEU A 7 -19.04 19.27 -13.91
N MET A 8 -19.09 19.67 -12.63
CA MET A 8 -18.13 19.17 -11.64
C MET A 8 -18.41 17.73 -11.22
N SER A 9 -19.67 17.28 -11.14
CA SER A 9 -19.99 15.88 -10.81
C SER A 9 -19.58 14.91 -11.92
N LEU A 10 -19.79 15.27 -13.20
CA LEU A 10 -19.43 14.40 -14.33
C LEU A 10 -17.92 14.13 -14.43
N GLY A 11 -17.07 15.13 -14.18
CA GLY A 11 -15.61 14.95 -14.23
C GLY A 11 -15.04 14.06 -13.12
N TYR A 12 -15.59 14.18 -11.90
CA TYR A 12 -15.13 13.38 -10.75
C TYR A 12 -15.56 11.91 -10.84
N SER A 13 -16.70 11.63 -11.47
CA SER A 13 -17.25 10.27 -11.57
C SER A 13 -16.54 9.42 -12.61
N ASP A 14 -16.17 10.02 -13.75
CA ASP A 14 -15.28 9.38 -14.74
C ASP A 14 -13.89 9.07 -14.13
N ASP A 15 -13.39 9.95 -13.25
CA ASP A 15 -12.09 9.78 -12.61
C ASP A 15 -12.02 8.55 -11.68
N ILE A 16 -13.09 8.24 -10.95
CA ILE A 16 -13.13 7.04 -10.09
C ILE A 16 -13.18 5.74 -10.92
N TRP A 17 -14.04 5.67 -11.94
CA TRP A 17 -14.13 4.49 -12.80
C TRP A 17 -12.81 4.24 -13.54
N ARG A 18 -12.14 5.32 -13.97
CA ARG A 18 -10.80 5.26 -14.53
C ARG A 18 -9.79 4.78 -13.49
N ALA A 19 -9.78 5.35 -12.28
CA ALA A 19 -8.89 4.92 -11.20
C ALA A 19 -9.03 3.43 -10.86
N ARG A 20 -10.25 2.88 -10.94
CA ARG A 20 -10.51 1.43 -10.79
C ARG A 20 -9.69 0.59 -11.79
N GLN A 21 -9.47 1.07 -13.00
CA GLN A 21 -8.76 0.35 -14.06
C GLN A 21 -7.25 0.63 -14.11
N LEU A 22 -6.78 1.71 -13.47
CA LEU A 22 -5.37 2.08 -13.48
C LEU A 22 -4.54 1.20 -12.54
N GLY A 23 -3.37 0.76 -12.99
CA GLY A 23 -2.45 -0.01 -12.16
C GLY A 23 -1.67 -1.05 -12.95
N LYS A 24 -0.61 -1.58 -12.34
CA LYS A 24 0.15 -2.69 -12.93
C LYS A 24 -0.63 -3.99 -12.74
N ASN A 25 -0.71 -4.82 -13.78
CA ASN A 25 -1.41 -6.10 -13.70
C ASN A 25 -0.92 -6.95 -12.50
N GLY A 26 -1.86 -7.32 -11.63
CA GLY A 26 -1.61 -8.09 -10.42
C GLY A 26 -1.14 -7.28 -9.21
N TRP A 27 -1.11 -5.95 -9.30
CA TRP A 27 -0.76 -5.04 -8.20
C TRP A 27 -1.97 -4.21 -7.77
N TYR A 28 -3.17 -4.77 -7.95
CA TYR A 28 -4.42 -4.08 -7.68
C TYR A 28 -4.66 -3.88 -6.18
N LEU A 29 -5.28 -2.76 -5.87
CA LEU A 29 -5.78 -2.40 -4.55
C LEU A 29 -7.13 -3.10 -4.30
N PRO A 30 -7.47 -3.50 -3.06
CA PRO A 30 -8.82 -3.93 -2.70
C PRO A 30 -9.89 -2.96 -3.23
N GLU A 31 -9.61 -1.67 -3.11
CA GLU A 31 -10.42 -0.56 -3.60
C GLU A 31 -10.82 -0.66 -5.08
N GLN A 32 -10.13 -1.47 -5.89
CA GLN A 32 -10.39 -1.65 -7.32
C GLN A 32 -11.21 -2.89 -7.67
N PHE A 33 -11.16 -3.94 -6.84
CA PHE A 33 -11.66 -5.27 -7.22
C PHE A 33 -12.68 -5.87 -6.25
N THR A 34 -13.02 -5.19 -5.15
CA THR A 34 -14.05 -5.69 -4.25
C THR A 34 -15.40 -5.83 -4.93
N ALA A 35 -16.19 -6.81 -4.47
CA ALA A 35 -17.58 -7.01 -4.91
C ALA A 35 -18.50 -5.83 -4.55
N GLU A 36 -18.07 -4.92 -3.66
CA GLU A 36 -18.77 -3.66 -3.37
C GLU A 36 -19.03 -2.84 -4.66
N TRP A 37 -18.17 -2.97 -5.67
CA TRP A 37 -18.36 -2.34 -6.98
C TRP A 37 -19.58 -2.85 -7.76
N ASP A 38 -20.02 -4.08 -7.50
CA ASP A 38 -21.14 -4.70 -8.23
C ASP A 38 -22.49 -4.14 -7.77
N TYR A 39 -22.50 -3.36 -6.69
CA TYR A 39 -23.68 -2.70 -6.12
C TYR A 39 -23.80 -1.23 -6.49
N VAL A 40 -22.89 -0.71 -7.34
CA VAL A 40 -22.91 0.68 -7.81
C VAL A 40 -23.66 0.75 -9.13
N ASN A 41 -24.81 1.42 -9.16
CA ASN A 41 -25.72 1.42 -10.30
C ASN A 41 -25.49 2.59 -11.27
N TYR A 42 -25.01 3.73 -10.77
CA TYR A 42 -24.94 5.00 -11.47
C TYR A 42 -23.64 5.74 -11.17
N GLU A 43 -23.46 6.25 -9.95
CA GLU A 43 -22.35 7.14 -9.60
C GLU A 43 -21.84 6.83 -8.18
N PRO A 44 -20.57 6.39 -8.04
CA PRO A 44 -20.02 5.92 -6.76
C PRO A 44 -20.15 6.93 -5.60
N TYR A 45 -20.06 8.22 -5.91
CA TYR A 45 -20.16 9.30 -4.92
C TYR A 45 -21.59 9.50 -4.42
N SER A 46 -22.58 9.56 -5.32
CA SER A 46 -23.98 9.80 -4.93
C SER A 46 -24.64 8.56 -4.33
N GLU A 47 -24.10 7.37 -4.58
CA GLU A 47 -24.52 6.11 -3.95
C GLU A 47 -23.80 5.79 -2.64
N GLY A 48 -22.93 6.68 -2.15
CA GLY A 48 -22.27 6.54 -0.86
C GLY A 48 -21.27 5.39 -0.79
N VAL A 49 -20.77 4.92 -1.93
CA VAL A 49 -19.80 3.81 -2.03
C VAL A 49 -18.45 4.23 -1.45
N THR A 50 -18.13 5.53 -1.54
CA THR A 50 -16.96 6.14 -0.88
C THR A 50 -17.23 6.51 0.58
N ASP A 51 -18.45 6.31 1.08
CA ASP A 51 -18.91 6.85 2.36
C ASP A 51 -18.66 5.87 3.51
N ILE A 52 -17.80 6.30 4.44
CA ILE A 52 -17.28 5.48 5.55
C ILE A 52 -18.41 4.97 6.48
N GLY A 53 -19.53 5.69 6.54
CA GLY A 53 -20.68 5.39 7.41
C GLY A 53 -21.68 4.38 6.86
N ALA A 54 -21.62 4.05 5.56
CA ALA A 54 -22.65 3.24 4.88
C ALA A 54 -22.45 1.72 5.00
N GLY A 55 -21.37 1.26 5.64
CA GLY A 55 -21.06 -0.17 5.80
C GLY A 55 -20.32 -0.80 4.60
N THR A 56 -20.18 -0.08 3.48
CA THR A 56 -19.28 -0.35 2.35
C THR A 56 -18.12 0.64 2.41
N GLY A 57 -16.91 0.17 2.69
CA GLY A 57 -15.79 1.05 3.05
C GLY A 57 -14.51 0.81 2.29
N THR A 58 -14.57 0.04 1.19
CA THR A 58 -13.39 -0.38 0.45
C THR A 58 -13.44 0.08 -1.01
N ALA A 59 -14.50 -0.25 -1.75
CA ALA A 59 -14.61 0.12 -3.17
C ALA A 59 -14.48 1.64 -3.34
N GLY A 60 -13.61 2.07 -4.26
CA GLY A 60 -13.46 3.48 -4.61
C GLY A 60 -12.83 4.35 -3.54
N PHE A 61 -12.47 3.82 -2.36
CA PHE A 61 -11.85 4.57 -1.28
C PHE A 61 -10.35 4.80 -1.53
N PHE A 62 -10.03 5.54 -2.60
CA PHE A 62 -8.65 5.89 -2.94
C PHE A 62 -8.15 7.00 -2.03
N SER A 63 -7.10 6.72 -1.25
CA SER A 63 -6.50 7.72 -0.35
C SER A 63 -5.00 7.49 -0.19
N GLU A 64 -4.34 8.22 0.71
CA GLU A 64 -2.96 7.95 1.14
C GLU A 64 -2.78 6.49 1.63
N ARG A 65 -3.86 5.85 2.11
CA ARG A 65 -3.90 4.45 2.54
C ARG A 65 -3.72 3.47 1.38
N SER A 66 -4.06 3.87 0.15
CA SER A 66 -3.83 3.07 -1.05
C SER A 66 -2.33 2.99 -1.37
N ASN A 67 -1.58 4.07 -1.13
CA ASN A 67 -0.11 4.03 -1.23
C ASN A 67 0.52 3.14 -0.14
N ILE A 68 -0.04 3.17 1.08
CA ILE A 68 0.39 2.30 2.18
C ILE A 68 0.18 0.81 1.83
N TRP A 69 -0.92 0.47 1.17
CA TRP A 69 -1.13 -0.87 0.63
C TRP A 69 -0.02 -1.27 -0.35
N ALA A 70 0.31 -0.42 -1.32
CA ALA A 70 1.34 -0.71 -2.30
C ALA A 70 2.71 -0.96 -1.63
N ILE A 71 3.07 -0.15 -0.62
CA ILE A 71 4.27 -0.36 0.20
C ILE A 71 4.20 -1.73 0.90
N GLY A 72 3.07 -2.03 1.54
CA GLY A 72 2.85 -3.32 2.20
C GLY A 72 3.00 -4.51 1.25
N LEU A 73 2.48 -4.40 0.02
CA LEU A 73 2.53 -5.47 -0.97
C LEU A 73 3.96 -5.71 -1.46
N VAL A 74 4.73 -4.65 -1.71
CA VAL A 74 6.17 -4.76 -2.03
C VAL A 74 6.91 -5.45 -0.89
N MET A 75 6.69 -5.01 0.35
CA MET A 75 7.36 -5.61 1.52
C MET A 75 6.98 -7.07 1.72
N ARG A 76 5.71 -7.45 1.51
CA ARG A 76 5.28 -8.85 1.49
C ARG A 76 6.04 -9.65 0.44
N CYS A 77 6.17 -9.14 -0.78
CA CYS A 77 6.90 -9.82 -1.84
C CYS A 77 8.38 -10.03 -1.47
N CYS A 78 9.01 -9.05 -0.84
CA CYS A 78 10.39 -9.17 -0.33
C CYS A 78 10.52 -10.25 0.75
N ILE A 79 9.62 -10.26 1.74
CA ILE A 79 9.62 -11.22 2.86
C ILE A 79 9.36 -12.65 2.38
N THR A 80 8.36 -12.82 1.51
CA THR A 80 7.91 -14.14 1.03
C THR A 80 8.70 -14.64 -0.18
N ARG A 81 9.49 -13.76 -0.81
CA ARG A 81 10.15 -13.99 -2.11
C ARG A 81 9.19 -14.48 -3.19
N SER A 82 7.93 -14.05 -3.12
CA SER A 82 6.84 -14.46 -3.99
C SER A 82 6.19 -13.24 -4.64
N GLN A 83 5.53 -13.44 -5.79
CA GLN A 83 4.75 -12.38 -6.44
C GLN A 83 3.42 -12.14 -5.71
N PRO A 84 2.71 -11.02 -5.97
CA PRO A 84 1.35 -10.84 -5.51
C PRO A 84 0.43 -12.00 -5.93
N ASP A 85 -0.50 -12.35 -5.05
CA ASP A 85 -1.45 -13.43 -5.30
C ASP A 85 -2.40 -13.06 -6.46
N ARG A 86 -2.70 -14.03 -7.31
CA ARG A 86 -3.61 -13.88 -8.46
C ARG A 86 -4.57 -15.08 -8.51
N PRO A 87 -5.85 -14.93 -8.13
CA PRO A 87 -6.47 -13.71 -7.59
C PRO A 87 -5.97 -13.36 -6.17
N PRO A 88 -6.08 -12.09 -5.74
CA PRO A 88 -5.79 -11.70 -4.36
C PRO A 88 -6.66 -12.46 -3.35
N TYR A 89 -6.05 -13.01 -2.30
CA TYR A 89 -6.77 -13.78 -1.27
C TYR A 89 -6.72 -13.09 0.09
N ALA A 90 -7.90 -12.77 0.65
CA ALA A 90 -8.02 -12.15 1.95
C ALA A 90 -8.18 -13.21 3.05
N THR A 91 -7.50 -13.01 4.18
CA THR A 91 -7.56 -13.86 5.35
C THR A 91 -8.13 -13.10 6.55
N PRO A 92 -8.91 -13.76 7.41
CA PRO A 92 -9.44 -13.13 8.60
C PRO A 92 -8.35 -12.76 9.61
N VAL A 93 -8.54 -11.62 10.26
CA VAL A 93 -7.74 -11.12 11.37
C VAL A 93 -8.52 -11.34 12.67
N PRO A 94 -7.90 -11.91 13.72
CA PRO A 94 -8.54 -12.01 15.03
C PRO A 94 -8.99 -10.62 15.52
N PRO A 95 -10.18 -10.51 16.13
CA PRO A 95 -10.69 -9.24 16.63
C PRO A 95 -9.76 -8.63 17.69
N LYS A 96 -9.69 -7.30 17.74
CA LYS A 96 -8.93 -6.57 18.77
C LYS A 96 -9.77 -6.47 20.04
N GLY A 97 -9.52 -7.35 21.01
CA GLY A 97 -10.11 -7.27 22.35
C GLY A 97 -11.40 -8.09 22.53
N PRO A 98 -12.04 -7.97 23.71
CA PRO A 98 -13.17 -8.83 24.11
C PRO A 98 -14.50 -8.48 23.43
N GLN A 99 -14.56 -7.38 22.68
CA GLN A 99 -15.74 -7.06 21.88
C GLN A 99 -15.69 -7.92 20.61
N MET A 100 -16.71 -8.78 20.42
CA MET A 100 -16.96 -9.55 19.20
C MET A 100 -17.34 -8.63 18.00
N GLY A 101 -16.58 -7.56 17.78
CA GLY A 101 -16.76 -6.60 16.69
C GLY A 101 -15.93 -6.98 15.47
N THR A 102 -16.60 -6.95 14.30
CA THR A 102 -16.15 -7.22 12.93
C THR A 102 -14.72 -7.76 12.76
N GLN A 103 -14.63 -9.04 12.40
CA GLN A 103 -13.42 -9.66 11.90
C GLN A 103 -12.88 -8.83 10.72
N GLY A 104 -11.72 -8.20 10.92
CA GLY A 104 -11.01 -7.52 9.83
C GLY A 104 -10.42 -8.55 8.87
N TYR A 105 -10.09 -8.12 7.65
CA TYR A 105 -9.45 -8.99 6.66
C TYR A 105 -8.11 -8.41 6.23
N THR A 106 -7.12 -9.25 6.00
CA THR A 106 -5.78 -8.87 5.51
C THR A 106 -5.33 -9.79 4.39
N TYR A 107 -4.61 -9.24 3.43
CA TYR A 107 -3.98 -9.99 2.34
C TYR A 107 -2.50 -10.36 2.64
N GLY A 108 -2.06 -10.11 3.88
CA GLY A 108 -0.75 -10.54 4.40
C GLY A 108 -0.87 -11.44 5.62
N GLY A 109 -1.92 -12.27 5.70
CA GLY A 109 -2.19 -13.09 6.89
C GLY A 109 -1.14 -14.16 7.12
N GLU A 110 -0.53 -14.68 6.06
CA GLU A 110 0.56 -15.64 6.14
C GLU A 110 1.78 -15.08 6.89
N LEU A 111 2.04 -13.77 6.81
CA LEU A 111 3.13 -13.12 7.53
C LEU A 111 2.99 -13.25 9.05
N ARG A 112 1.77 -13.51 9.55
CA ARG A 112 1.51 -13.69 10.98
C ARG A 112 1.85 -15.09 11.49
N LYS A 113 2.18 -16.03 10.60
CA LYS A 113 2.63 -17.37 10.97
C LYS A 113 3.99 -17.29 11.67
N GLN A 114 4.22 -18.20 12.61
CA GLN A 114 5.45 -18.27 13.41
C GLN A 114 6.71 -18.33 12.53
N PHE A 115 6.64 -18.99 11.37
CA PHE A 115 7.74 -19.09 10.42
C PHE A 115 8.32 -17.72 10.03
N PHE A 116 7.48 -16.81 9.50
CA PHE A 116 7.95 -15.49 9.09
C PHE A 116 8.31 -14.61 10.28
N GLY A 117 7.50 -14.65 11.35
CA GLY A 117 7.77 -13.88 12.56
C GLY A 117 9.08 -14.26 13.27
N GLY A 118 9.54 -15.50 13.14
CA GLY A 118 10.82 -15.97 13.68
C GLY A 118 12.04 -15.52 12.86
N ILE A 119 11.87 -15.33 11.55
CA ILE A 119 12.97 -14.95 10.64
C ILE A 119 13.10 -13.42 10.55
N PHE A 120 11.99 -12.71 10.36
CA PHE A 120 11.97 -11.28 10.05
C PHE A 120 11.52 -10.40 11.23
N GLY A 121 11.15 -11.02 12.35
CA GLY A 121 10.60 -10.33 13.51
C GLY A 121 9.09 -10.12 13.42
N ARG A 122 8.41 -10.37 14.55
CA ARG A 122 6.94 -10.28 14.65
C ARG A 122 6.39 -8.89 14.36
N ASP A 123 7.11 -7.84 14.77
CA ASP A 123 6.64 -6.46 14.62
C ASP A 123 6.65 -6.01 13.16
N LEU A 124 7.71 -6.33 12.41
CA LEU A 124 7.76 -6.06 10.97
C LEU A 124 6.66 -6.82 10.24
N CYS A 125 6.54 -8.14 10.47
CA CYS A 125 5.51 -8.95 9.83
C CYS A 125 4.08 -8.46 10.15
N ARG A 126 3.84 -8.07 11.40
CA ARG A 126 2.56 -7.49 11.82
C ARG A 126 2.28 -6.17 11.13
N LEU A 127 3.26 -5.27 11.08
CA LEU A 127 3.11 -3.96 10.43
C LEU A 127 2.82 -4.10 8.94
N VAL A 128 3.56 -4.97 8.23
CA VAL A 128 3.32 -5.26 6.81
C VAL A 128 1.92 -5.85 6.60
N SER A 129 1.50 -6.79 7.44
CA SER A 129 0.14 -7.33 7.40
C SER A 129 -0.94 -6.24 7.65
N GLN A 130 -0.67 -5.26 8.51
CA GLN A 130 -1.56 -4.12 8.74
C GLN A 130 -1.62 -3.16 7.55
N CYS A 131 -0.51 -2.93 6.84
CA CYS A 131 -0.54 -2.19 5.58
C CYS A 131 -1.45 -2.87 4.52
N LEU A 132 -1.60 -4.20 4.62
CA LEU A 132 -2.41 -5.03 3.73
C LEU A 132 -3.83 -5.32 4.25
N MET A 133 -4.37 -4.49 5.15
CA MET A 133 -5.78 -4.62 5.54
C MET A 133 -6.70 -4.32 4.36
N HIS A 134 -7.79 -5.09 4.26
CA HIS A 134 -8.81 -4.97 3.24
C HIS A 134 -9.42 -3.57 3.24
N ARG A 135 -9.93 -3.13 4.39
CA ARG A 135 -10.45 -1.78 4.57
C ARG A 135 -9.30 -0.77 4.69
N PRO A 136 -9.26 0.31 3.90
CA PRO A 136 -8.19 1.30 3.96
C PRO A 136 -8.03 1.97 5.33
N LEU A 137 -9.13 2.18 6.06
CA LEU A 137 -9.10 2.79 7.40
C LEU A 137 -8.46 1.89 8.47
N GLU A 138 -8.45 0.57 8.26
CA GLU A 138 -7.83 -0.39 9.16
C GLU A 138 -6.31 -0.48 8.97
N ARG A 139 -5.79 0.09 7.87
CA ARG A 139 -4.34 0.25 7.62
C ARG A 139 -3.75 1.26 8.63
N PRO A 140 -2.42 1.35 8.83
CA PRO A 140 -1.84 2.44 9.61
C PRO A 140 -1.96 3.77 8.88
N SER A 141 -1.98 4.89 9.63
CA SER A 141 -1.85 6.22 9.02
C SER A 141 -0.39 6.45 8.64
N LEU A 142 -0.11 7.40 7.74
CA LEU A 142 1.27 7.72 7.36
C LEU A 142 2.11 8.15 8.59
N ALA A 143 1.52 8.95 9.47
CA ALA A 143 2.18 9.37 10.71
C ALA A 143 2.53 8.17 11.61
N ARG A 144 1.57 7.25 11.78
CA ARG A 144 1.79 6.04 12.58
C ARG A 144 2.84 5.12 11.94
N LEU A 145 2.75 4.91 10.63
CA LEU A 145 3.70 4.09 9.87
C LEU A 145 5.13 4.62 10.02
N ARG A 146 5.33 5.94 9.91
CA ARG A 146 6.64 6.58 10.13
C ARG A 146 7.18 6.34 11.54
N GLN A 147 6.32 6.44 12.55
CA GLN A 147 6.71 6.19 13.93
C GLN A 147 7.12 4.72 14.14
N ASP A 148 6.33 3.77 13.65
CA ASP A 148 6.61 2.34 13.79
C ASP A 148 7.89 1.94 13.04
N ILE A 149 8.14 2.50 11.84
CA ILE A 149 9.39 2.29 11.09
C ILE A 149 10.59 2.85 11.85
N ALA A 150 10.51 4.09 12.34
CA ALA A 150 11.61 4.72 13.07
C ALA A 150 11.96 3.92 14.34
N ALA A 151 10.95 3.47 15.09
CA ALA A 151 11.14 2.60 16.25
C ALA A 151 11.78 1.25 15.88
N GLY A 152 11.30 0.61 14.81
CA GLY A 152 11.85 -0.65 14.33
C GLY A 152 13.32 -0.56 13.89
N VAL A 153 13.67 0.50 13.17
CA VAL A 153 15.06 0.77 12.73
C VAL A 153 15.96 1.07 13.95
N ALA A 154 15.49 1.86 14.91
CA ALA A 154 16.24 2.16 16.11
C ALA A 154 16.49 0.91 16.97
N ALA A 155 15.50 0.02 17.06
CA ALA A 155 15.60 -1.24 17.81
C ALA A 155 16.47 -2.30 17.11
N ASN A 156 16.62 -2.20 15.78
CA ASN A 156 17.34 -3.18 14.95
C ASN A 156 18.36 -2.46 14.04
N PRO A 157 19.41 -1.83 14.60
CA PRO A 157 20.41 -1.15 13.80
C PRO A 157 21.17 -2.13 12.92
N LEU A 158 21.42 -1.77 11.67
CA LEU A 158 22.21 -2.58 10.74
C LEU A 158 23.64 -2.77 11.28
N SER A 159 24.11 -4.02 11.27
CA SER A 159 25.50 -4.33 11.58
C SER A 159 26.44 -3.78 10.49
N PRO A 160 27.74 -3.62 10.76
CA PRO A 160 28.72 -3.26 9.74
C PRO A 160 28.71 -4.21 8.54
N ASP A 161 28.44 -5.50 8.77
CA ASP A 161 28.39 -6.51 7.71
C ASP A 161 27.12 -6.39 6.87
N ASP A 162 25.96 -6.10 7.48
CA ASP A 162 24.74 -5.81 6.73
C ASP A 162 24.92 -4.57 5.84
N LYS A 163 25.53 -3.52 6.38
CA LYS A 163 25.85 -2.30 5.61
C LYS A 163 26.77 -2.61 4.43
N ARG A 164 27.78 -3.47 4.63
CA ARG A 164 28.67 -3.92 3.57
C ARG A 164 27.90 -4.72 2.51
N TRP A 165 27.08 -5.67 2.93
CA TRP A 165 26.28 -6.51 2.03
C TRP A 165 25.30 -5.69 1.19
N VAL A 166 24.60 -4.73 1.79
CA VAL A 166 23.72 -3.80 1.07
C VAL A 166 24.51 -3.04 0.00
N ARG A 167 25.66 -2.48 0.37
CA ARG A 167 26.51 -1.73 -0.54
C ARG A 167 27.02 -2.58 -1.70
N THR A 168 27.40 -3.84 -1.47
CA THR A 168 27.98 -4.68 -2.52
C THR A 168 26.92 -5.36 -3.38
N THR A 169 25.83 -5.83 -2.78
CA THR A 169 24.83 -6.67 -3.46
C THR A 169 23.74 -5.85 -4.13
N LEU A 170 23.22 -4.82 -3.45
CA LEU A 170 22.17 -3.98 -4.01
C LEU A 170 22.73 -2.84 -4.88
N PHE A 171 23.90 -2.30 -4.51
CA PHE A 171 24.49 -1.13 -5.17
C PHE A 171 25.88 -1.35 -5.79
N GLY A 172 26.48 -2.53 -5.60
CA GLY A 172 27.91 -2.77 -5.90
C GLY A 172 28.17 -3.55 -7.18
N ALA A 173 27.17 -4.17 -7.80
CA ALA A 173 27.26 -4.51 -9.22
C ALA A 173 27.15 -3.20 -10.00
N GLY A 174 28.09 -2.94 -10.91
CA GLY A 174 28.16 -1.71 -11.72
C GLY A 174 26.93 -1.50 -12.57
N ASN A 175 25.82 -1.11 -11.94
CA ASN A 175 24.58 -0.76 -12.60
C ASN A 175 24.94 0.34 -13.60
N PRO A 176 24.74 0.10 -14.91
CA PRO A 176 25.03 1.13 -15.89
C PRO A 176 24.24 2.35 -15.49
N VAL A 177 24.91 3.50 -15.42
CA VAL A 177 24.25 4.79 -15.22
C VAL A 177 23.16 4.87 -16.29
N PRO A 178 21.87 5.00 -15.93
CA PRO A 178 20.83 5.13 -16.92
C PRO A 178 21.17 6.33 -17.81
N GLN A 179 21.48 6.06 -19.08
CA GLN A 179 21.63 7.11 -20.07
C GLN A 179 20.23 7.57 -20.46
N TYR A 180 19.62 8.40 -19.62
CA TYR A 180 18.48 9.19 -20.07
C TYR A 180 18.99 10.19 -21.10
N PRO A 181 18.27 10.45 -22.20
CA PRO A 181 18.56 11.61 -23.02
C PRO A 181 18.30 12.84 -22.16
N ILE A 182 19.37 13.38 -21.57
CA ILE A 182 19.33 14.64 -20.83
C ILE A 182 19.20 15.72 -21.90
N ASP A 183 18.06 16.43 -21.92
CA ASP A 183 17.98 17.69 -22.65
C ASP A 183 19.06 18.61 -22.06
N PRO A 184 20.03 19.08 -22.86
CA PRO A 184 21.17 19.87 -22.37
C PRO A 184 20.75 21.16 -21.64
N THR A 185 19.47 21.55 -21.70
CA THR A 185 18.92 22.69 -20.96
C THR A 185 18.64 22.43 -19.47
N GLN A 186 18.63 21.17 -18.98
CA GLN A 186 18.29 20.84 -17.58
C GLN A 186 19.50 20.52 -16.67
N ALA A 187 20.72 20.60 -17.17
CA ALA A 187 21.93 20.23 -16.42
C ALA A 187 22.42 21.33 -15.45
N ALA A 188 21.62 21.67 -14.45
CA ALA A 188 22.06 22.45 -13.29
C ALA A 188 21.37 22.03 -11.98
N GLY A 189 21.14 20.72 -11.79
CA GLY A 189 20.69 20.15 -10.52
C GLY A 189 21.87 19.68 -9.67
N LYS A 190 22.14 20.36 -8.56
CA LYS A 190 23.18 20.04 -7.58
C LYS A 190 23.09 18.57 -7.15
N LYS A 191 24.17 17.79 -7.27
CA LYS A 191 24.23 16.41 -6.74
C LYS A 191 23.91 16.43 -5.25
N VAL A 192 22.81 15.79 -4.85
CA VAL A 192 22.50 15.56 -3.44
C VAL A 192 23.36 14.40 -2.97
N THR A 193 24.41 14.72 -2.21
CA THR A 193 25.21 13.71 -1.52
C THR A 193 24.41 13.19 -0.35
N VAL A 194 23.91 11.95 -0.46
CA VAL A 194 23.33 11.23 0.68
C VAL A 194 24.49 10.70 1.52
N GLN A 195 24.72 11.27 2.70
CA GLN A 195 25.64 10.73 3.70
C GLN A 195 24.86 9.73 4.57
N PHE A 196 25.41 8.52 4.71
CA PHE A 196 24.92 7.46 5.61
C PHE A 196 25.73 7.44 6.90
#